data_AF-A0A9X1AB26-F1
#
_entry.id   AF-A0A9X1AB26-F1
#
_cell.length_a   1.000
_cell.length_b   1.000
_cell.length_c   1.000
_cell.angle_alpha   90.00
_cell.angle_beta   90.00
_cell.angle_gamma   90.00
#
_symmetry.space_group_name_H-M   'P 1'
#
loop_
_entity.id
_entity.type
_entity.pdbx_description
1 polymer ?
#
loop_
_entity_poly.entity_id
_entity_poly.type
_entity_poly.pdbx_seq_one_letter_code
_entity_poly.pdbx_strand_id
1 'polypeptide(L)' 'MLGYALLVLGILVCAVTFGGWVWLNAYGCGTGCNDFRLRWEDTEALAVFIPPFIAGFVLALAGAATILANRRK' A
#
# COMPACT_ATOMS: atom_id res chain seq x y z
N MET A 1 -3.50 9.70 -20.60
CA MET A 1 -2.50 10.00 -19.56
C MET A 1 -3.06 9.87 -18.15
N LEU A 2 -4.23 10.44 -17.84
CA LEU A 2 -4.84 10.39 -16.50
C LEU A 2 -4.91 8.98 -15.87
N GLY A 3 -5.41 7.96 -16.60
CA GLY A 3 -5.54 6.61 -16.04
C GLY A 3 -4.20 5.96 -15.63
N TYR A 4 -3.13 6.19 -16.38
CA TYR A 4 -1.79 5.75 -16.00
C TYR A 4 -1.27 6.49 -14.75
N ALA A 5 -1.53 7.81 -14.65
CA ALA A 5 -1.14 8.58 -13.48
C ALA A 5 -1.86 8.08 -12.20
N LEU A 6 -3.17 7.84 -12.27
CA LEU A 6 -3.95 7.29 -11.16
C LEU A 6 -3.46 5.89 -10.77
N LEU A 7 -3.18 5.04 -11.76
CA LEU A 7 -2.67 3.69 -11.53
C LEU A 7 -1.32 3.71 -10.80
N VAL A 8 -0.36 4.48 -11.32
CA VAL A 8 0.98 4.60 -10.72
C VAL A 8 0.89 5.20 -9.33
N LEU A 9 0.11 6.26 -9.14
CA LEU A 9 -0.06 6.89 -7.84
C LEU A 9 -0.67 5.93 -6.82
N GLY A 10 -1.70 5.17 -7.20
CA GLY A 10 -2.30 4.16 -6.32
C GLY A 10 -1.32 3.06 -5.91
N ILE A 11 -0.54 2.54 -6.87
CA ILE A 11 0.50 1.55 -6.59
C ILE A 11 1.57 2.11 -5.64
N LEU A 12 2.00 3.36 -5.85
CA LEU A 12 2.98 4.01 -4.98
C LEU A 12 2.45 4.18 -3.55
N VAL A 13 1.19 4.59 -3.39
CA VAL A 13 0.56 4.71 -2.07
C VAL A 13 0.52 3.35 -1.37
N CYS A 14 0.11 2.28 -2.06
CA CYS A 14 0.14 0.92 -1.49
C CYS A 14 1.56 0.51 -1.08
N ALA A 15 2.55 0.72 -1.95
CA ALA A 15 3.94 0.34 -1.73
C ALA A 15 4.56 1.09 -0.55
N VAL A 16 4.35 2.41 -0.45
CA VAL A 16 4.85 3.23 0.67
C VAL A 16 4.17 2.84 1.98
N THR A 17 2.86 2.62 1.95
CA THR A 17 2.10 2.24 3.15
C THR A 17 2.55 0.88 3.68
N PHE A 18 2.64 -0.12 2.79
CA PHE A 18 3.10 -1.45 3.17
C PHE A 18 4.59 -1.46 3.56
N GLY A 19 5.43 -0.71 2.84
CA GLY A 19 6.83 -0.53 3.19
C GLY A 19 7.01 0.12 4.55
N GLY A 20 6.19 1.12 4.88
CA GLY A 20 6.14 1.75 6.20
C GLY A 20 5.73 0.76 7.30
N TRP A 21 4.77 -0.12 7.03
CA TRP A 21 4.38 -1.19 7.95
C TRP A 21 5.52 -2.18 8.23
N VAL A 22 6.17 -2.66 7.17
CA VAL A 22 7.33 -3.57 7.27
C VAL A 22 8.46 -2.89 8.03
N TRP A 23 8.76 -1.63 7.71
CA TRP A 23 9.80 -0.85 8.36
C TRP A 23 9.52 -0.65 9.84
N LEU A 24 8.29 -0.30 10.22
CA LEU A 24 7.90 -0.09 11.62
C LEU A 24 8.05 -1.38 12.44
N ASN A 25 7.64 -2.52 11.87
CA ASN A 25 7.84 -3.83 12.50
C ASN A 25 9.32 -4.18 12.64
N ALA A 26 10.13 -3.87 11.62
CA ALA A 26 11.55 -4.16 11.63
C ALA A 26 12.28 -3.29 12.66
N TYR A 27 11.92 -2.00 12.72
CA TYR A 27 12.44 -1.07 13.70
C TYR A 27 12.09 -1.51 15.13
N GLY A 28 10.85 -1.96 15.36
CA GLY A 28 10.41 -2.50 16.64
C GLY A 28 11.16 -3.77 17.08
N CYS A 29 11.71 -4.55 16.14
CA CYS A 29 12.51 -5.74 16.49
C CYS A 29 13.97 -5.42 16.87
N GLY A 30 14.51 -4.28 16.42
CA GLY A 30 15.88 -3.85 16.71
C GLY A 30 16.97 -4.60 15.92
N THR A 31 18.25 -4.30 16.20
CA THR A 31 19.40 -4.92 15.52
C THR A 31 19.68 -6.32 16.07
N GLY A 32 19.80 -7.33 15.18
CA GLY A 32 20.10 -8.72 15.56
C GLY A 32 18.89 -9.65 15.71
N CYS A 33 17.71 -9.17 15.31
CA CYS A 33 16.48 -9.96 15.26
C CYS A 33 16.58 -11.09 14.22
N ASN A 34 16.65 -12.34 14.69
CA ASN A 34 16.67 -13.53 13.83
C ASN A 34 15.26 -14.01 13.44
N ASP A 35 14.22 -13.53 14.13
CA ASP A 35 12.84 -13.97 13.95
C ASP A 35 11.93 -12.76 13.69
N PHE A 36 12.17 -12.10 12.55
CA PHE A 36 11.33 -10.99 12.10
C PHE A 36 9.95 -11.50 11.72
N ARG A 37 8.93 -11.04 12.44
CA ARG A 37 7.53 -11.34 12.16
C ARG A 37 6.70 -10.06 12.12
N LEU A 38 5.89 -9.93 11.08
CA LEU A 38 4.90 -8.86 10.97
C LEU A 38 3.82 -9.08 12.03
N ARG A 39 3.66 -8.10 12.93
CA ARG A 39 2.73 -8.13 14.06
C ARG A 39 1.34 -7.70 13.60
N TRP A 40 0.66 -8.58 12.88
CA TRP A 40 -0.73 -8.34 12.44
C TRP A 40 -1.75 -8.25 13.58
N GLU A 41 -1.34 -8.64 14.79
CA GLU A 41 -2.13 -8.56 16.02
C GLU A 41 -2.17 -7.14 16.61
N ASP A 42 -1.26 -6.25 16.20
CA ASP A 42 -1.22 -4.85 16.63
C ASP A 42 -2.28 -4.04 15.86
N THR A 43 -3.52 -4.10 16.35
CA THR A 43 -4.69 -3.48 15.71
C THR A 43 -4.60 -1.96 15.69
N GLU A 44 -3.90 -1.34 16.64
CA GLU A 44 -3.73 0.12 16.70
C GLU A 44 -2.87 0.61 15.54
N ALA A 45 -1.70 0.01 15.37
CA ALA A 45 -0.83 0.36 14.25
C ALA A 45 -1.47 -0.05 12.92
N LEU A 46 -2.12 -1.21 12.87
CA LEU A 46 -2.80 -1.69 11.67
C LEU A 46 -3.95 -0.76 11.24
N ALA A 47 -4.67 -0.15 12.19
CA ALA A 47 -5.72 0.84 11.91
C ALA A 47 -5.18 2.13 11.26
N VAL A 48 -3.88 2.44 11.42
CA VAL A 48 -3.23 3.57 10.76
C VAL A 48 -2.80 3.21 9.33
N PHE A 49 -2.32 1.99 9.09
CA PHE A 49 -1.79 1.59 7.78
C PHE A 49 -2.85 1.01 6.83
N ILE A 50 -3.92 0.38 7.31
CA ILE A 50 -4.97 -0.19 6.44
C ILE A 50 -5.71 0.88 5.63
N PRO A 51 -6.23 1.98 6.21
CA PRO A 51 -7.00 2.97 5.45
C PRO A 51 -6.25 3.57 4.25
N PRO A 52 -4.99 4.05 4.38
CA PRO A 52 -4.24 4.54 3.23
C PRO A 52 -3.90 3.44 2.22
N PHE A 53 -3.67 2.20 2.67
CA PHE A 53 -3.45 1.08 1.75
C PHE A 53 -4.70 0.80 0.89
N ILE A 54 -5.89 0.78 1.50
CA ILE A 54 -7.15 0.64 0.79
C ILE A 54 -7.37 1.81 -0.16
N ALA A 55 -7.10 3.05 0.27
CA ALA A 55 -7.24 4.23 -0.59
C ALA A 55 -6.32 4.13 -1.83
N GLY A 56 -5.07 3.72 -1.65
CA GLY A 56 -4.15 3.46 -2.76
C GLY A 56 -4.66 2.37 -3.71
N PHE A 57 -5.23 1.30 -3.16
CA PHE A 57 -5.79 0.20 -3.96
C PHE A 57 -6.99 0.64 -4.79
N VAL A 58 -7.93 1.39 -4.19
CA VAL A 58 -9.09 1.97 -4.89
C VAL A 58 -8.62 2.91 -6.01
N LEU A 59 -7.62 3.72 -5.74
CA LEU A 59 -7.04 4.64 -6.73
C LEU A 59 -6.38 3.89 -7.90
N ALA A 60 -5.64 2.81 -7.61
CA ALA A 60 -5.05 1.96 -8.62
C ALA A 60 -6.11 1.30 -9.51
N LEU A 61 -7.19 0.78 -8.90
CA LEU A 61 -8.32 0.20 -9.63
C LEU A 61 -9.04 1.24 -10.51
N ALA A 62 -9.23 2.46 -10.02
CA ALA A 62 -9.81 3.54 -10.82
C ALA A 62 -8.91 3.90 -12.02
N GLY A 63 -7.59 3.92 -11.83
CA GLY A 63 -6.61 4.08 -12.91
C GLY A 63 -6.69 2.96 -13.94
N ALA A 64 -6.73 1.70 -13.50
CA ALA A 64 -6.88 0.55 -14.39
C ALA A 64 -8.21 0.59 -15.17
N ALA A 65 -9.32 0.89 -14.49
CA ALA A 65 -10.64 0.99 -15.10
C ALA A 65 -10.71 2.09 -16.17
N THR A 66 -10.12 3.26 -15.91
CA THR A 66 -10.06 4.36 -16.89
C THR A 66 -9.19 4.03 -18.10
N ILE A 67 -8.07 3.31 -17.92
CA ILE A 67 -7.26 2.80 -19.04
C ILE A 67 -8.09 1.83 -19.89
N LEU A 68 -8.76 0.86 -19.26
CA LEU A 68 -9.58 -0.14 -19.95
C LEU A 68 -10.76 0.50 -20.70
N ALA A 69 -11.45 1.46 -20.08
CA ALA A 69 -12.55 2.17 -20.71
C ALA A 69 -12.11 2.96 -21.95
N ASN A 70 -10.94 3.59 -21.91
CA ASN A 70 -10.39 4.32 -23.06
C ASN A 70 -9.86 3.40 -24.17
N ARG A 71 -9.51 2.14 -23.88
CA ARG A 71 -9.10 1.16 -24.90
C ARG A 71 -10.28 0.52 -25.64
N ARG A 72 -11.49 0.61 -25.08
CA ARG A 72 -12.73 0.08 -25.68
C ARG A 72 -13.43 1.09 -26.59
N LYS A 73 -12.97 2.34 -26.61
CA LYS A 73 -13.41 3.39 -27.54
C LYS A 73 -12.42 3.46 -28.69
#